data_AF-A0A498QBD2-F1
#
_entry.id   AF-A0A498QBD2-F1
#
_cell.length_a   1.000
_cell.length_b   1.000
_cell.length_c   1.000
_cell.angle_alpha   90.00
_cell.angle_beta   90.00
_cell.angle_gamma   90.00
#
_symmetry.space_group_name_H-M   'P 1'
#
loop_
_entity.id
_entity.type
_entity.pdbx_description
1 polymer ?
#
loop_
_entity_poly.entity_id
_entity_poly.type
_entity_poly.pdbx_seq_one_letter_code
_entity_poly.pdbx_strand_id
1 'polypeptide(L)' 'MSFVVAAPQALMVAATDLAGIGSALTAANAAAVAPTTGVLAAGADEVSAAIAALFSSHARPIRC' A
#
# COMPACT_ATOMS: atom_id res chain seq x y z
N MET A 1 7.68 -33.90 -21.54
CA MET A 1 7.85 -33.96 -20.07
C MET A 1 8.56 -32.69 -19.63
N SER A 2 7.90 -31.76 -18.95
CA SER A 2 8.57 -30.55 -18.43
C SER A 2 9.26 -30.87 -17.12
N PHE A 3 10.59 -30.77 -17.08
CA PHE A 3 11.36 -30.83 -15.84
C PHE A 3 11.54 -29.40 -15.32
N VAL A 4 11.01 -29.10 -14.14
CA VAL A 4 11.31 -27.86 -13.42
C VAL A 4 12.59 -28.10 -12.64
N VAL A 5 13.68 -27.45 -13.04
CA VAL A 5 14.91 -27.42 -12.25
C VAL A 5 14.80 -26.24 -11.29
N ALA A 6 14.49 -26.52 -10.01
CA ALA A 6 14.59 -25.52 -8.97
C ALA A 6 16.06 -25.24 -8.67
N ALA A 7 16.46 -23.96 -8.68
CA ALA A 7 17.76 -23.51 -8.19
C ALA A 7 17.57 -22.94 -6.78
N PRO A 8 17.80 -23.72 -5.70
CA PRO A 8 17.44 -23.31 -4.33
C PRO A 8 18.09 -22.00 -3.88
N GLN A 9 19.30 -21.73 -4.34
CA GLN A 9 20.04 -20.50 -4.02
C GLN A 9 19.38 -19.29 -4.70
N ALA A 10 18.97 -19.42 -5.96
CA ALA A 10 18.25 -18.36 -6.67
C ALA A 10 16.88 -18.08 -6.04
N LEU A 11 16.18 -19.14 -5.59
CA LEU A 11 14.94 -19.00 -4.83
C LEU A 11 15.14 -18.28 -3.49
N MET A 12 16.24 -18.55 -2.78
CA MET A 12 16.56 -17.89 -1.52
C MET A 12 16.88 -16.39 -1.71
N VAL A 13 17.61 -16.04 -2.76
CA VAL A 13 17.85 -14.64 -3.14
C VAL A 13 16.52 -13.95 -3.46
N ALA A 14 15.69 -14.55 -4.32
CA ALA A 14 14.38 -13.99 -4.67
C ALA A 14 13.46 -13.81 -3.45
N ALA A 15 13.49 -14.74 -2.49
CA ALA A 15 12.74 -14.63 -1.25
C ALA A 15 13.24 -13.46 -0.38
N THR A 16 14.55 -13.26 -0.32
CA THR A 16 15.17 -12.12 0.40
C THR A 16 14.80 -10.79 -0.25
N ASP A 17 14.85 -10.73 -1.59
CA ASP A 17 14.45 -9.54 -2.35
C ASP A 17 12.97 -9.21 -2.13
N LEU A 18 12.09 -10.21 -2.19
CA LEU A 18 10.66 -10.04 -1.95
C LEU A 18 10.37 -9.58 -0.52
N ALA A 19 11.11 -10.10 0.47
CA ALA A 19 11.02 -9.63 1.86
C ALA A 19 11.44 -8.16 2.00
N GLY A 20 12.52 -7.76 1.31
CA GLY A 20 12.96 -6.37 1.23
C GLY A 20 11.89 -5.45 0.61
N ILE A 21 11.30 -5.86 -0.51
CA ILE A 21 10.21 -5.15 -1.18
C ILE A 21 8.98 -5.02 -0.27
N GLY A 22 8.58 -6.10 0.40
CA GLY A 22 7.46 -6.10 1.33
C GLY A 22 7.66 -5.15 2.52
N SER A 23 8.88 -5.12 3.07
CA SER A 23 9.27 -4.16 4.12
C SER A 23 9.16 -2.71 3.64
N ALA A 24 9.70 -2.41 2.46
CA ALA A 24 9.64 -1.08 1.87
C ALA A 24 8.19 -0.63 1.59
N LEU A 25 7.36 -1.53 1.05
CA LEU A 25 5.92 -1.27 0.83
C LEU A 25 5.19 -1.00 2.13
N THR A 26 5.45 -1.78 3.19
CA THR A 26 4.84 -1.58 4.51
C THR A 26 5.20 -0.21 5.08
N ALA A 27 6.47 0.19 5.00
CA ALA A 27 6.92 1.50 5.44
C ALA A 27 6.28 2.65 4.63
N ALA A 28 6.21 2.50 3.30
CA ALA A 28 5.57 3.47 2.42
C ALA A 28 4.07 3.61 2.71
N ASN A 29 3.37 2.49 2.90
CA ASN A 29 1.96 2.47 3.27
C ASN A 29 1.74 3.18 4.61
N ALA A 30 2.52 2.84 5.64
CA ALA A 30 2.44 3.49 6.95
C ALA A 30 2.62 5.02 6.87
N ALA A 31 3.58 5.49 6.06
CA ALA A 31 3.79 6.92 5.83
C ALA A 31 2.61 7.58 5.08
N ALA A 32 1.95 6.84 4.18
CA ALA A 32 0.84 7.33 3.38
C ALA A 32 -0.51 7.31 4.11
N VAL A 33 -0.71 6.50 5.17
CA VAL A 33 -1.99 6.39 5.89
C VAL A 33 -2.50 7.75 6.37
N ALA A 34 -1.69 8.50 7.13
CA ALA A 34 -2.11 9.77 7.72
C ALA A 34 -2.54 10.81 6.67
N PRO A 35 -1.73 11.14 5.63
CA PRO A 35 -2.11 12.16 4.65
C PRO A 35 -3.26 11.74 3.73
N THR A 36 -3.52 10.45 3.55
CA THR A 36 -4.58 9.97 2.64
C THR A 36 -5.92 9.69 3.31
N THR A 37 -5.92 9.43 4.63
CA THR A 37 -7.15 9.22 5.42
C THR A 37 -7.57 10.43 6.24
N GLY A 38 -6.66 11.37 6.47
CA GLY A 38 -6.90 12.61 7.21
C GLY A 38 -7.30 13.80 6.35
N VAL A 39 -7.93 13.58 5.20
CA VAL A 39 -8.31 14.66 4.26
C VAL A 39 -9.40 15.50 4.89
N LEU A 40 -9.12 16.80 5.07
CA LEU A 40 -10.06 17.78 5.59
C LEU A 40 -10.95 18.33 4.47
N ALA A 41 -12.19 18.68 4.80
CA ALA A 41 -13.09 19.37 3.87
C ALA A 41 -12.52 20.75 3.53
N ALA A 42 -12.51 21.11 2.24
CA ALA A 42 -12.00 22.39 1.77
C ALA A 42 -12.90 23.58 2.20
N GLY A 43 -14.19 23.32 2.40
CA GLY A 43 -15.20 24.26 2.88
C GLY A 43 -16.16 23.60 3.87
N ALA A 44 -17.02 24.41 4.48
CA ALA A 44 -18.03 23.96 5.44
C ALA A 44 -19.31 23.39 4.78
N ASP A 45 -19.36 23.39 3.45
CA ASP A 45 -20.48 22.88 2.68
C ASP A 45 -20.50 21.34 2.61
N GLU A 46 -21.67 20.80 2.33
CA GLU A 46 -21.92 19.37 2.28
C GLU A 46 -21.17 18.69 1.13
N VAL A 47 -20.89 19.40 0.04
CA VAL A 47 -20.15 18.85 -1.11
C VAL A 47 -18.69 18.66 -0.74
N SER A 48 -18.06 19.64 -0.12
CA SER A 48 -16.69 19.55 0.41
C SER A 48 -16.54 18.43 1.43
N ALA A 49 -17.52 18.28 2.33
CA ALA A 49 -17.53 17.18 3.30
C ALA A 49 -17.65 15.81 2.62
N ALA A 50 -18.53 15.68 1.63
CA ALA A 50 -18.71 14.44 0.86
C ALA A 50 -17.46 14.05 0.07
N ILE A 51 -16.78 15.03 -0.54
CA ILE A 51 -15.53 14.80 -1.28
C ILE A 51 -14.40 14.34 -0.34
N ALA A 52 -14.22 14.99 0.80
CA ALA A 52 -13.23 14.59 1.80
C ALA A 52 -13.49 13.16 2.33
N ALA A 53 -14.75 12.81 2.57
CA ALA A 53 -15.15 11.46 2.97
C ALA A 53 -14.90 10.42 1.86
N LEU A 54 -15.17 10.76 0.60
CA LEU A 54 -14.89 9.90 -0.55
C LEU A 54 -13.40 9.56 -0.63
N PHE A 55 -12.52 10.56 -0.61
CA PHE A 55 -11.06 10.34 -0.67
C PHE A 55 -10.56 9.52 0.52
N SER A 56 -11.03 9.83 1.73
CA SER A 56 -10.66 9.09 2.93
C SER A 56 -11.14 7.62 2.88
N SER A 57 -12.30 7.36 2.25
CA SER A 57 -12.78 6.00 2.01
C SER A 57 -11.98 5.26 0.93
N HIS A 58 -11.49 5.97 -0.08
CA HIS A 58 -10.67 5.42 -1.16
C HIS A 58 -9.27 5.02 -0.68
N ALA A 59 -8.77 5.64 0.40
CA ALA A 59 -7.47 5.33 0.99
C ALA A 59 -7.41 3.99 1.76
N ARG A 60 -8.51 3.23 1.84
CA ARG A 60 -8.57 1.90 2.51
C ARG A 60 -7.47 0.91 2.11
N PRO A 61 -7.08 0.77 0.82
CA PRO A 61 -6.04 -0.18 0.40
C PRO A 61 -4.64 0.13 0.94
N ILE A 62 -4.41 1.37 1.40
CA ILE A 62 -3.12 1.85 1.94
C ILE A 62 -2.95 1.47 3.42
N ARG A 63 -4.03 1.00 4.07
CA ARG A 63 -3.99 0.60 5.46
C ARG A 63 -3.35 -0.80 5.57
N CYS A 64 -2.09 -0.84 6.02
CA CYS A 64 -1.48 -2.08 6.54
C CYS A 64 -2.18 -2.54 7.82
#